data_AF-A0A7E4VDS0-F1
#
_entry.id   AF-A0A7E4VDS0-F1
#
_cell.length_a   1.000
_cell.length_b   1.000
_cell.length_c   1.000
_cell.angle_alpha   90.00
_cell.angle_beta   90.00
_cell.angle_gamma   90.00
#
_symmetry.space_group_name_H-M   'P 1'
#
loop_
_entity.id
_entity.type
_entity.pdbx_description
1 polymer ?
#
loop_
_entity_poly.entity_id
_entity_poly.type
_entity_poly.pdbx_seq_one_letter_code
_entity_poly.pdbx_strand_id
1 'polypeptide(L)' 'MSNVSNDLAIDHGCNYVACIAVATASAEMFKKRGFKTLFHIPNDQIYVNGELKFKDLWDKNKGWSANLKKLC' A
#
# COMPACT_ATOMS: atom_id res chain seq x y z
N MET A 1 12.32 -9.73 -13.46
CA MET A 1 12.04 -8.44 -12.76
C MET A 1 12.84 -8.45 -11.47
N SER A 2 13.70 -7.46 -11.23
CA SER A 2 14.62 -7.46 -10.08
C SER A 2 13.90 -7.08 -8.78
N ASN A 3 14.41 -7.62 -7.66
CA ASN A 3 13.91 -7.38 -6.30
C ASN A 3 14.66 -6.23 -5.60
N VAL A 4 15.24 -5.29 -6.35
CA VAL A 4 16.22 -4.29 -5.88
C VAL A 4 15.84 -3.63 -4.55
N SER A 5 14.57 -3.25 -4.36
CA SER A 5 14.12 -2.64 -3.09
C SER A 5 14.08 -3.60 -1.90
N ASN A 6 13.74 -4.87 -2.12
CA ASN A 6 13.79 -5.89 -1.07
C ASN A 6 15.23 -6.28 -0.75
N ASP A 7 16.06 -6.45 -1.79
CA ASP A 7 17.46 -6.83 -1.66
C ASP A 7 18.24 -5.74 -0.89
N LEU A 8 18.06 -4.47 -1.26
CA LEU A 8 18.62 -3.33 -0.52
C LEU A 8 18.14 -3.29 0.93
N ALA A 9 16.86 -3.55 1.20
CA ALA A 9 16.34 -3.57 2.55
C ALA A 9 16.98 -4.70 3.39
N ILE A 10 17.20 -5.89 2.80
CA ILE A 10 17.93 -6.99 3.44
C ILE A 10 19.39 -6.57 3.74
N ASP A 11 20.07 -5.96 2.76
CA ASP A 11 21.47 -5.50 2.91
C ASP A 11 21.63 -4.46 4.05
N HIS A 12 20.57 -3.68 4.32
CA HIS A 12 20.51 -2.74 5.44
C HIS A 12 19.92 -3.35 6.73
N GLY A 13 19.73 -4.66 6.80
CA GLY A 13 19.30 -5.37 8.00
C GLY A 13 17.81 -5.24 8.32
N CYS A 14 16.97 -4.85 7.36
CA CYS A 14 15.53 -4.77 7.57
C CYS A 14 14.90 -6.16 7.55
N ASN A 15 13.98 -6.43 8.48
CA ASN A 15 13.20 -7.67 8.50
C ASN A 15 11.87 -7.55 7.73
N TYR A 16 11.46 -6.33 7.39
CA TYR A 16 10.19 -6.06 6.74
C TYR A 16 10.30 -4.91 5.75
N VAL A 17 9.50 -4.96 4.69
CA VAL A 17 9.21 -3.82 3.80
C VAL A 17 7.73 -3.52 3.86
N ALA A 18 7.39 -2.25 4.04
CA ALA A 18 6.02 -1.76 4.00
C ALA A 18 5.83 -0.79 2.82
N CYS A 19 4.63 -0.79 2.23
CA CYS A 19 4.24 0.17 1.21
C CYS A 19 2.77 0.57 1.35
N ILE A 20 2.47 1.82 1.03
CA ILE A 20 1.09 2.31 0.91
C ILE A 20 0.73 2.28 -0.57
N ALA A 21 -0.27 1.47 -0.92
CA ALA A 21 -0.82 1.40 -2.26
C ALA A 21 -2.10 2.25 -2.33
N VAL A 22 -2.02 3.38 -3.03
CA VAL A 22 -3.16 4.30 -3.23
C VAL A 22 -3.98 3.96 -4.47
N ALA A 23 -3.44 3.14 -5.37
CA ALA A 23 -4.14 2.61 -6.53
C ALA A 23 -4.38 1.11 -6.37
N THR A 24 -5.57 0.64 -6.73
CA THR A 24 -5.93 -0.79 -6.67
C THR A 24 -4.98 -1.66 -7.46
N ALA A 25 -4.55 -1.21 -8.64
CA ALA A 25 -3.59 -1.94 -9.45
C ALA A 25 -2.27 -2.17 -8.71
N SER A 26 -1.80 -1.17 -7.95
CA SER A 26 -0.61 -1.30 -7.10
C SER A 26 -0.84 -2.29 -5.97
N ALA A 27 -1.99 -2.22 -5.29
CA ALA A 27 -2.32 -3.16 -4.20
C ALA A 27 -2.34 -4.61 -4.69
N GLU A 28 -2.94 -4.86 -5.85
CA GLU A 28 -2.96 -6.18 -6.49
C GLU A 28 -1.56 -6.65 -6.92
N MET A 29 -0.73 -5.75 -7.43
CA MET A 29 0.68 -6.06 -7.75
C MET A 29 1.47 -6.44 -6.49
N PHE A 30 1.28 -5.74 -5.37
CA PHE A 30 1.97 -6.05 -4.12
C PHE A 30 1.53 -7.40 -3.54
N LYS A 31 0.24 -7.72 -3.56
CA LYS A 31 -0.28 -9.04 -3.17
C LYS A 31 0.39 -10.16 -3.97
N LYS A 32 0.47 -10.02 -5.30
CA LYS A 32 1.16 -10.99 -6.18
C LYS A 32 2.64 -11.16 -5.85
N ARG A 33 3.26 -10.19 -5.18
CA ARG A 33 4.68 -10.22 -4.77
C ARG A 33 4.89 -10.67 -3.31
N GLY A 34 3.84 -11.17 -2.67
CA GLY A 34 3.90 -11.73 -1.32
C GLY A 34 3.74 -10.70 -0.20
N PHE A 35 3.30 -9.48 -0.52
CA PHE A 35 2.89 -8.54 0.52
C PHE A 35 1.50 -8.91 1.04
N LYS A 36 1.29 -8.76 2.34
CA LYS A 36 0.00 -8.88 3.01
C LYS A 36 -0.57 -7.49 3.27
N THR A 37 -1.83 -7.27 2.96
CA THR A 37 -2.52 -6.03 3.34
C THR A 37 -2.79 -6.05 4.84
N LEU A 38 -2.33 -5.04 5.56
CA LEU A 38 -2.57 -4.87 7.00
C LEU A 38 -3.92 -4.18 7.24
N PHE A 39 -4.18 -3.11 6.53
CA PHE A 39 -5.46 -2.38 6.58
C PHE A 39 -5.74 -1.68 5.25
N HIS A 40 -7.01 -1.34 5.05
CA HIS A 40 -7.52 -0.61 3.91
C HIS A 40 -8.40 0.55 4.39
N ILE A 41 -8.18 1.74 3.85
CA ILE A 41 -8.98 2.93 4.13
C ILE A 41 -9.65 3.36 2.83
N PRO A 42 -10.98 3.19 2.70
CA PRO A 42 -11.75 3.70 1.57
C PRO A 42 -11.57 5.22 1.41
N ASN A 43 -11.53 5.72 0.17
CA ASN A 43 -11.32 7.15 -0.08
C ASN A 43 -12.46 8.03 0.48
N ASP A 44 -13.68 7.49 0.59
CA ASP A 44 -14.85 8.15 1.17
C ASP A 44 -14.81 8.23 2.71
N GLN A 45 -13.79 7.65 3.34
CA GLN A 45 -13.55 7.70 4.78
C GLN A 45 -12.34 8.57 5.15
N ILE A 46 -11.67 9.20 4.19
CA ILE A 46 -10.50 10.02 4.44
C ILE A 46 -10.92 11.48 4.63
N TYR A 47 -10.97 11.91 5.89
CA TYR A 47 -11.27 13.29 6.28
C TYR A 47 -9.98 14.02 6.68
N VAL A 48 -9.79 15.25 6.17
CA VAL A 48 -8.70 16.14 6.55
C VAL A 48 -9.33 17.46 6.99
N ASN A 49 -9.08 17.87 8.23
CA ASN A 49 -9.68 19.07 8.84
C ASN A 49 -11.22 19.08 8.79
N GLY A 50 -11.84 17.92 9.01
CA GLY A 50 -13.30 17.78 9.01
C GLY A 50 -13.94 17.67 7.62
N GLU A 51 -13.16 17.77 6.55
CA GLU A 51 -13.66 17.65 5.18
C GLU A 51 -13.24 16.35 4.51
N LEU A 52 -14.16 15.73 3.78
CA LEU A 52 -13.82 14.62 2.91
C LEU A 52 -12.76 15.06 1.91
N LYS A 53 -11.62 14.38 1.90
CA LYS A 53 -10.47 14.79 1.09
C LYS A 53 -10.64 14.45 -0.39
N PHE A 54 -11.28 13.32 -0.69
CA PHE A 54 -11.45 12.78 -2.04
C PHE A 54 -12.90 12.88 -2.49
N LYS A 55 -13.35 14.12 -2.72
CA LYS A 55 -14.61 14.44 -3.41
C LYS A 55 -14.33 14.28 -4.92
N ASP A 56 -15.15 13.53 -5.64
CA ASP A 56 -15.09 13.37 -7.12
C ASP A 56 -14.07 12.38 -7.73
N LEU A 57 -13.56 11.41 -6.98
CA LEU A 57 -12.93 10.25 -7.62
C LEU A 57 -14.01 9.40 -8.32
N TRP A 58 -13.77 9.07 -9.59
CA TRP A 58 -14.61 8.15 -10.38
C TRP A 58 -14.74 6.76 -9.73
N ASP A 59 -13.86 6.46 -8.77
CA ASP A 59 -13.84 5.22 -8.05
C ASP A 59 -13.75 5.44 -6.53
N LYS A 60 -14.89 5.71 -5.92
CA LYS A 60 -15.04 5.96 -4.47
C LYS A 60 -14.78 4.71 -3.62
N ASN A 61 -14.95 3.52 -4.21
CA ASN A 61 -14.70 2.23 -3.57
C ASN A 61 -13.20 1.87 -3.57
N LYS A 62 -12.35 2.66 -4.25
CA LYS A 62 -10.90 2.57 -4.10
C LYS A 62 -10.45 3.30 -2.86
N GLY A 63 -9.31 2.86 -2.35
CA GLY A 63 -8.80 3.33 -1.08
C GLY A 63 -7.33 2.99 -0.91
N TRP A 64 -6.78 3.42 0.22
CA TRP A 64 -5.38 3.30 0.54
C TRP A 64 -5.15 2.00 1.29
N SER A 65 -4.29 1.15 0.76
CA SER A 65 -3.93 -0.12 1.41
C SER A 65 -2.51 -0.05 1.94
N ALA A 66 -2.33 -0.26 3.24
CA ALA A 66 -1.02 -0.51 3.82
C ALA A 66 -0.68 -1.98 3.62
N ASN A 67 0.47 -2.28 3.00
CA ASN A 67 0.89 -3.64 2.71
C ASN A 67 2.28 -3.88 3.30
N LEU A 68 2.50 -5.07 3.86
CA LEU A 68 3.71 -5.46 4.55
C LEU A 68 4.21 -6.80 4.00
N LYS A 69 5.52 -6.92 3.80
CA LYS A 69 6.19 -8.17 3.48
C LYS A 69 7.32 -8.39 4.47
N LYS A 70 7.42 -9.62 5.00
CA LYS A 70 8.60 -10.07 5.73
C LYS A 70 9.71 -10.41 4.74
N LEU A 71 10.92 -9.93 4.98
CA LEU A 71 12.13 -10.27 4.24
C LEU A 71 12.75 -11.49 4.93
N CYS A 72 12.93 -12.57 4.17
CA CYS A 72 13.42 -13.86 4.66
C CYS A 72 14.94 -13.88 4.67
#